data_AF-A0A1Q7YW42-F1
#
_entry.id   AF-A0A1Q7YW42-F1
#
_cell.length_a   1.000
_cell.length_b   1.000
_cell.length_c   1.000
_cell.angle_alpha   90.00
_cell.angle_beta   90.00
_cell.angle_gamma   90.00
#
_symmetry.space_group_name_H-M   'P 1'
#
loop_
_entity.id
_entity.type
_entity.pdbx_description
1 polymer ?
#
loop_
_entity_poly.entity_id
_entity_poly.type
_entity_poly.pdbx_seq_one_letter_code
_entity_poly.pdbx_strand_id
1 'polypeptide(L)'
;MWLILELKEFIVAAKTNSYATKGESEGRILEDGAKEFVYLEGEFKYRDRYYGYNPFIGEEIVWHRNRVVWAMNFCGKVVSEALPVDEVYNFLRKALRSVTVREPFRGPIKLVESDLEYSNVSSGDIDCFYGLELITLKGHSIYKLRYHGGVIG
;
A
#
# COMPACT_ATOMS: atom_id res chain seq x y z
N MET A 1 10.89 23.05 -1.67
CA MET A 1 11.56 21.82 -1.23
C MET A 1 10.82 21.36 0.00
N TRP A 2 10.21 20.18 -0.02
CA TRP A 2 9.55 19.59 1.16
C TRP A 2 10.60 18.92 2.03
N LEU A 3 10.28 18.72 3.30
CA LEU A 3 11.11 17.88 4.18
C LEU A 3 10.76 16.40 3.97
N ILE A 4 11.75 15.52 4.09
CA ILE A 4 11.57 14.06 4.03
C ILE A 4 10.50 13.59 5.03
N LEU A 5 10.45 14.22 6.20
CA LEU A 5 9.48 13.91 7.24
C LEU A 5 8.05 14.27 6.81
N GLU A 6 7.84 15.45 6.22
CA GLU A 6 6.54 15.90 5.72
C GLU A 6 5.99 14.95 4.66
N LEU A 7 6.86 14.50 3.73
CA LEU A 7 6.45 13.52 2.72
C LEU A 7 6.02 12.19 3.35
N LYS A 8 6.76 11.70 4.35
CA LYS A 8 6.41 10.46 5.07
C LYS A 8 5.08 10.59 5.81
N GLU A 9 4.87 11.70 6.51
CA GLU A 9 3.61 12.01 7.21
C GLU A 9 2.43 12.06 6.25
N PHE A 10 2.59 12.76 5.12
CA PHE A 10 1.56 12.81 4.08
C PHE A 10 1.25 11.43 3.49
N ILE A 11 2.27 10.61 3.18
CA ILE A 11 2.06 9.25 2.66
C ILE A 11 1.27 8.39 3.65
N VAL A 12 1.61 8.45 4.94
CA VAL A 12 0.90 7.75 6.02
C VAL A 12 -0.56 8.21 6.11
N ALA A 13 -0.80 9.53 6.10
CA ALA A 13 -2.14 10.11 6.11
C ALA A 13 -2.95 9.67 4.88
N ALA A 14 -2.36 9.71 3.68
CA ALA A 14 -3.03 9.34 2.45
C ALA A 14 -3.42 7.85 2.41
N LYS A 15 -2.52 6.95 2.84
CA LYS A 15 -2.79 5.50 2.91
C LYS A 15 -3.90 5.17 3.89
N THR A 16 -3.89 5.79 5.06
CA THR A 16 -4.93 5.56 6.09
C THR A 16 -6.27 6.20 5.74
N ASN A 17 -6.34 7.12 4.76
CA ASN A 17 -7.57 7.74 4.27
C ASN A 17 -8.03 7.25 2.88
N SER A 18 -7.38 6.21 2.34
CA SER A 18 -7.69 5.62 1.03
C SER A 18 -8.11 4.15 1.17
N TYR A 19 -7.56 3.24 0.35
CA TYR A 19 -7.97 1.84 0.27
C TYR A 19 -7.97 1.13 1.64
N ALA A 20 -6.97 1.41 2.49
CA ALA A 20 -6.84 0.73 3.78
C ALA A 20 -8.07 0.92 4.69
N THR A 21 -8.71 2.09 4.67
CA THR A 21 -9.89 2.40 5.49
C THR A 21 -11.18 2.25 4.71
N LYS A 22 -11.22 2.76 3.48
CA LYS A 22 -12.44 2.80 2.67
C LYS A 22 -12.81 1.42 2.08
N GLY A 23 -11.84 0.54 1.89
CA GLY A 23 -12.04 -0.72 1.19
C GLY A 23 -12.29 -0.51 -0.31
N GLU A 24 -12.52 -1.63 -1.02
CA GLU A 24 -12.61 -1.64 -2.47
C GLU A 24 -13.83 -0.87 -3.03
N SER A 25 -14.98 -0.96 -2.37
CA SER A 25 -16.27 -0.45 -2.86
C SER A 25 -16.35 1.07 -3.01
N GLU A 26 -15.44 1.79 -2.37
CA GLU A 26 -15.42 3.25 -2.30
C GLU A 26 -14.41 3.87 -3.29
N GLY A 27 -13.68 3.04 -4.04
CA GLY A 27 -12.78 3.50 -5.09
C GLY A 27 -13.54 3.90 -6.34
N ARG A 28 -13.10 4.96 -7.02
CA ARG A 28 -13.64 5.29 -8.34
C ARG A 28 -13.16 4.26 -9.35
N ILE A 29 -14.07 3.70 -10.15
CA ILE A 29 -13.71 2.89 -11.32
C ILE A 29 -13.51 3.84 -12.52
N LEU A 30 -12.34 3.77 -13.15
CA LEU A 30 -11.99 4.54 -14.34
C LEU A 30 -12.40 3.79 -15.62
N GLU A 31 -12.40 4.49 -16.75
CA GLU A 31 -12.82 3.95 -18.05
C GLU A 31 -11.98 2.76 -18.52
N ASP A 32 -10.70 2.70 -18.12
CA ASP A 32 -9.82 1.56 -18.40
C ASP A 32 -9.89 0.44 -17.35
N GLY A 33 -10.88 0.49 -16.46
CA GLY A 33 -11.14 -0.54 -15.46
C GLY A 33 -10.25 -0.45 -14.21
N ALA A 34 -9.40 0.56 -14.10
CA ALA A 34 -8.65 0.80 -12.88
C ALA A 34 -9.56 1.24 -11.74
N LYS A 35 -9.25 0.81 -10.51
CA LYS A 35 -9.79 1.42 -9.29
C LYS A 35 -8.83 2.50 -8.81
N GLU A 36 -9.37 3.65 -8.43
CA GLU A 36 -8.61 4.84 -8.05
C GLU A 36 -9.09 5.41 -6.72
N PHE A 37 -8.13 5.78 -5.87
CA PHE A 37 -8.33 6.58 -4.67
C PHE A 37 -7.46 7.83 -4.75
N VAL A 38 -8.05 8.98 -4.49
CA VAL A 38 -7.34 10.27 -4.44
C VAL A 38 -7.44 10.85 -3.03
N TYR A 39 -6.34 11.41 -2.56
CA TYR A 39 -6.26 12.14 -1.30
C TYR A 39 -5.50 13.46 -1.48
N LEU A 40 -5.95 14.51 -0.80
CA LEU A 40 -5.44 15.86 -0.92
C LEU A 40 -5.25 16.44 0.49
N GLU A 41 -4.08 17.00 0.77
CA GLU A 41 -3.79 17.68 2.02
C GLU A 41 -2.75 18.78 1.78
N GLY A 42 -3.14 20.03 2.02
CA GLY A 42 -2.29 21.18 1.72
C GLY A 42 -1.82 21.20 0.25
N GLU A 43 -0.51 21.29 0.05
CA GLU A 43 0.13 21.33 -1.26
C GLU A 43 0.37 19.94 -1.87
N PHE A 44 0.01 18.88 -1.15
CA PHE A 44 0.22 17.50 -1.57
C PHE A 44 -1.05 16.87 -2.16
N LYS A 45 -0.83 16.01 -3.15
CA LYS A 45 -1.84 15.13 -3.74
C LYS A 45 -1.30 13.72 -3.78
N TYR A 46 -2.13 12.74 -3.43
CA TYR A 46 -1.86 11.32 -3.55
C TYR A 46 -2.88 10.67 -4.49
N ARG A 47 -2.41 9.72 -5.29
CA ARG A 47 -3.25 8.81 -6.06
C ARG A 47 -2.76 7.39 -5.86
N ASP A 48 -3.66 6.52 -5.41
CA ASP A 48 -3.53 5.06 -5.49
C ASP A 48 -4.39 4.57 -6.63
N ARG A 49 -3.81 3.78 -7.53
CA ARG A 49 -4.50 3.21 -8.66
C ARG A 49 -4.07 1.78 -8.88
N TYR A 50 -5.03 0.87 -9.04
CA TYR A 50 -4.72 -0.54 -9.30
C TYR A 50 -5.74 -1.21 -10.21
N TYR A 51 -5.32 -2.35 -10.78
CA TYR A 51 -6.12 -3.21 -11.65
C TYR A 51 -6.21 -4.62 -11.07
N GLY A 52 -7.32 -5.29 -11.36
CA GLY A 52 -7.57 -6.65 -10.93
C GLY A 52 -8.13 -6.74 -9.51
N TYR A 53 -8.20 -7.98 -9.05
CA TYR A 53 -8.65 -8.33 -7.70
C TYR A 53 -7.69 -9.35 -7.11
N ASN A 54 -7.48 -10.50 -7.77
CA ASN A 54 -6.44 -11.47 -7.44
C ASN A 54 -5.99 -12.27 -8.68
N PRO A 55 -4.76 -12.09 -9.21
CA PRO A 55 -3.74 -11.12 -8.80
C PRO A 55 -4.18 -9.67 -9.07
N PHE A 56 -3.45 -8.72 -8.50
CA PHE A 56 -3.61 -7.29 -8.77
C PHE A 56 -2.25 -6.59 -8.91
N ILE A 57 -2.25 -5.47 -9.64
CA ILE A 57 -1.08 -4.60 -9.82
C ILE A 57 -1.51 -3.15 -9.71
N GLY A 58 -0.68 -2.31 -9.10
CA GLY A 58 -1.00 -0.91 -8.94
C GLY A 58 0.21 0.00 -8.79
N GLU A 59 -0.12 1.27 -8.66
CA GLU A 59 0.79 2.37 -8.47
C GLU A 59 0.25 3.33 -7.43
N GLU A 60 1.16 3.95 -6.70
CA GLU A 60 0.91 5.10 -5.87
C GLU A 60 1.79 6.24 -6.35
N ILE A 61 1.22 7.43 -6.47
CA ILE A 61 1.94 8.63 -6.90
C ILE A 61 1.62 9.77 -5.96
N VAL A 62 2.65 10.50 -5.56
CA VAL A 62 2.53 11.75 -4.80
C VAL A 62 2.99 12.92 -5.65
N TRP A 63 2.19 13.98 -5.63
CA TRP A 63 2.55 15.29 -6.15
C TRP A 63 2.69 16.28 -5.00
N HIS A 64 3.60 17.24 -5.15
CA HIS A 64 3.67 18.45 -4.34
C HIS A 64 3.74 19.66 -5.27
N ARG A 65 2.83 20.62 -5.11
CA ARG A 65 2.71 21.80 -6.01
C ARG A 65 2.65 21.40 -7.49
N ASN A 66 1.81 20.41 -7.81
CA ASN A 66 1.59 19.87 -9.15
C ASN A 66 2.82 19.21 -9.83
N ARG A 67 3.92 18.99 -9.10
CA ARG A 67 5.06 18.19 -9.59
C ARG A 67 5.01 16.82 -8.95
N VAL A 68 5.26 15.77 -9.72
CA VAL A 68 5.43 14.41 -9.17
C VAL A 68 6.70 14.41 -8.33
N VAL A 69 6.63 13.86 -7.12
CA VAL A 69 7.75 13.86 -6.17
C VAL A 69 8.10 12.49 -5.64
N TRP A 70 7.18 11.53 -5.74
CA TRP A 70 7.38 10.18 -5.26
C TRP A 70 6.43 9.23 -5.97
N ALA A 71 6.88 8.02 -6.24
CA ALA A 71 6.01 6.94 -6.71
C ALA A 71 6.43 5.58 -6.17
N MET A 72 5.48 4.66 -6.16
CA MET A 72 5.68 3.25 -5.85
C MET A 72 4.81 2.39 -6.75
N ASN A 73 5.33 1.28 -7.25
CA ASN A 73 4.54 0.24 -7.89
C ASN A 73 4.50 -1.01 -7.02
N PHE A 74 3.42 -1.77 -7.15
CA PHE A 74 3.22 -3.00 -6.39
C PHE A 74 2.43 -4.04 -7.17
N CYS A 75 2.73 -5.32 -6.93
CA CYS A 75 2.00 -6.44 -7.53
C CYS A 75 1.80 -7.52 -6.48
N GLY A 76 0.55 -7.91 -6.26
CA GLY A 76 0.13 -8.80 -5.18
C GLY A 76 -0.76 -9.93 -5.65
N LYS A 77 -0.73 -11.04 -4.91
CA LYS A 77 -1.64 -12.17 -5.09
C LYS A 77 -1.80 -12.99 -3.81
N VAL A 78 -3.00 -13.53 -3.63
CA VAL A 78 -3.26 -14.68 -2.76
C VAL A 78 -2.71 -15.92 -3.47
N VAL A 79 -1.88 -16.69 -2.77
CA VAL A 79 -1.12 -17.84 -3.29
C VAL A 79 -1.60 -19.18 -2.73
N SER A 80 -2.68 -19.19 -1.97
CA SER A 80 -3.26 -20.37 -1.34
C SER A 80 -4.78 -20.26 -1.29
N GLU A 81 -5.48 -21.37 -1.41
CA GLU A 81 -6.94 -21.47 -1.27
C GLU A 81 -7.37 -21.75 0.17
N ALA A 82 -6.44 -21.72 1.13
CA ALA A 82 -6.72 -22.01 2.54
C ALA A 82 -7.72 -21.05 3.20
N LEU A 83 -7.88 -19.84 2.65
CA LEU A 83 -8.88 -18.86 3.05
C LEU A 83 -9.48 -18.17 1.82
N PRO A 84 -10.74 -17.72 1.89
CA PRO A 84 -11.31 -16.84 0.88
C PRO A 84 -10.47 -15.56 0.71
N VAL A 85 -10.36 -15.08 -0.54
CA VAL A 85 -9.56 -13.89 -0.88
C VAL A 85 -9.98 -12.66 -0.06
N ASP A 86 -11.28 -12.47 0.14
CA ASP A 86 -11.82 -11.38 0.96
C ASP A 86 -11.35 -11.42 2.42
N GLU A 87 -11.21 -12.61 3.01
CA GLU A 87 -10.71 -12.72 4.39
C GLU A 87 -9.23 -12.32 4.48
N VAL A 88 -8.44 -12.74 3.50
CA VAL A 88 -7.03 -12.32 3.39
C VAL A 88 -6.94 -10.80 3.22
N TYR A 89 -7.79 -10.20 2.39
CA TYR A 89 -7.82 -8.75 2.17
C TYR A 89 -8.36 -7.97 3.37
N ASN A 90 -9.29 -8.53 4.14
CA ASN A 90 -9.74 -7.92 5.39
C ASN A 90 -8.60 -7.83 6.41
N PHE A 91 -7.79 -8.89 6.54
CA PHE A 91 -6.60 -8.87 7.39
C PHE A 91 -5.51 -7.95 6.84
N LEU A 92 -5.26 -7.98 5.52
CA LEU A 92 -4.33 -7.06 4.86
C LEU A 92 -4.69 -5.60 5.15
N ARG A 93 -5.96 -5.21 4.99
CA ARG A 93 -6.41 -3.84 5.28
C ARG A 93 -6.16 -3.43 6.73
N LYS A 94 -6.28 -4.35 7.71
CA LYS A 94 -5.90 -4.07 9.10
C LYS A 94 -4.42 -3.72 9.20
N ALA A 95 -3.55 -4.50 8.57
CA ALA A 95 -2.11 -4.22 8.55
C ALA A 95 -1.78 -2.89 7.85
N LEU A 96 -2.40 -2.60 6.70
CA LEU A 96 -2.19 -1.34 5.96
C LEU A 96 -2.62 -0.11 6.76
N ARG A 97 -3.63 -0.21 7.63
CA ARG A 97 -4.02 0.89 8.53
C ARG A 97 -3.02 1.14 9.66
N SER A 98 -2.15 0.18 9.95
CA SER A 98 -1.09 0.30 10.95
C SER A 98 0.25 0.77 10.35
N VAL A 99 0.22 1.37 9.15
CA VAL A 99 1.37 2.07 8.56
C VAL A 99 1.88 3.18 9.47
N THR A 100 3.18 3.44 9.47
CA THR A 100 3.81 4.45 10.34
C THR A 100 4.78 5.31 9.56
N VAL A 101 5.13 6.48 10.10
CA VAL A 101 6.16 7.38 9.50
C VAL A 101 7.52 6.69 9.39
N ARG A 102 7.82 5.73 10.27
CA ARG A 102 9.06 4.94 10.22
C ARG A 102 9.04 3.94 9.06
N GLU A 103 7.88 3.34 8.79
CA GLU A 103 7.65 2.34 7.74
C GLU A 103 6.52 2.79 6.81
N PRO A 104 6.75 3.79 5.94
CA PRO A 104 5.67 4.50 5.26
C PRO A 104 5.13 3.79 4.01
N PHE A 105 5.69 2.64 3.61
CA PHE A 105 5.43 2.04 2.30
C PHE A 105 4.17 1.17 2.25
N ARG A 106 3.98 0.29 3.23
CA ARG A 106 2.85 -0.66 3.31
C ARG A 106 2.32 -0.68 4.74
N GLY A 107 2.10 -1.83 5.37
CA GLY A 107 1.82 -1.96 6.80
C GLY A 107 3.09 -1.98 7.69
N PRO A 108 2.93 -2.25 9.00
CA PRO A 108 4.04 -2.30 9.96
C PRO A 108 5.01 -3.45 9.67
N ILE A 109 6.15 -3.55 10.36
CA ILE A 109 7.07 -4.68 10.17
C ILE A 109 6.38 -6.03 10.38
N LYS A 110 5.50 -6.11 11.39
CA LYS A 110 4.77 -7.32 11.74
C LYS A 110 3.42 -6.98 12.38
N LEU A 111 2.40 -7.77 12.07
CA LEU A 111 1.11 -7.76 12.76
C LEU A 111 0.59 -9.20 12.86
N VAL A 112 0.11 -9.59 14.05
CA VAL A 112 -0.36 -10.96 14.33
C VAL A 112 -1.77 -10.89 14.87
N GLU A 113 -2.67 -11.72 14.33
CA GLU A 113 -4.03 -11.89 14.82
C GLU A 113 -4.41 -13.37 14.71
N SER A 114 -4.58 -14.05 15.84
CA SER A 114 -4.83 -15.49 15.90
C SER A 114 -3.77 -16.29 15.12
N ASP A 115 -4.18 -17.08 14.12
CA ASP A 115 -3.29 -17.90 13.29
C ASP A 115 -2.68 -17.14 12.09
N LEU A 116 -3.08 -15.87 11.88
CA LEU A 116 -2.63 -15.03 10.78
C LEU A 116 -1.47 -14.13 11.21
N GLU A 117 -0.43 -14.10 10.39
CA GLU A 117 0.71 -13.20 10.56
C GLU A 117 0.97 -12.43 9.26
N TYR A 118 0.97 -11.11 9.36
CA TYR A 118 1.43 -10.18 8.36
C TYR A 118 2.89 -9.81 8.62
N SER A 119 3.70 -9.73 7.58
CA SER A 119 5.07 -9.20 7.64
C SER A 119 5.38 -8.33 6.43
N ASN A 120 6.15 -7.27 6.67
CA ASN A 120 6.64 -6.37 5.65
C ASN A 120 8.13 -6.12 5.87
N VAL A 121 8.92 -6.45 4.86
CA VAL A 121 10.36 -6.22 4.87
C VAL A 121 10.71 -5.35 3.68
N SER A 122 11.27 -4.17 3.96
CA SER A 122 11.74 -3.20 2.98
C SER A 122 13.27 -3.13 3.01
N SER A 123 13.85 -2.62 1.92
CA SER A 123 15.28 -2.30 1.80
C SER A 123 15.41 -0.97 1.08
N GLY A 124 16.36 -0.15 1.52
CA GLY A 124 16.50 1.24 1.09
C GLY A 124 15.77 2.23 1.99
N ASP A 125 15.59 3.45 1.51
CA ASP A 125 14.91 4.55 2.20
C ASP A 125 13.84 5.16 1.29
N ILE A 126 13.27 6.31 1.67
CA ILE A 126 12.18 6.90 0.88
C ILE A 126 12.63 7.34 -0.54
N ASP A 127 13.92 7.56 -0.74
CA ASP A 127 14.47 8.04 -2.01
C ASP A 127 14.56 6.90 -3.03
N CYS A 128 14.88 5.69 -2.57
CA CYS A 128 14.87 4.48 -3.39
C CYS A 128 14.72 3.22 -2.52
N PHE A 129 13.65 2.45 -2.73
CA PHE A 129 13.35 1.26 -1.96
C PHE A 129 12.70 0.15 -2.76
N TYR A 130 12.75 -1.04 -2.20
CA TYR A 130 11.92 -2.18 -2.60
C TYR A 130 11.54 -2.99 -1.36
N GLY A 131 10.50 -3.82 -1.48
CA GLY A 131 10.08 -4.66 -0.37
C GLY A 131 9.18 -5.82 -0.75
N LEU A 132 9.00 -6.68 0.25
CA LEU A 132 8.17 -7.88 0.20
C LEU A 132 7.18 -7.84 1.37
N GLU A 133 5.91 -7.95 1.01
CA GLU A 133 4.78 -8.05 1.91
C GLU A 133 4.24 -9.48 1.86
N LEU A 134 4.06 -10.10 3.02
CA LEU A 134 3.59 -11.48 3.16
C LEU A 134 2.45 -11.56 4.18
N ILE A 135 1.51 -12.46 3.94
CA ILE A 135 0.61 -12.98 4.97
C ILE A 135 0.77 -14.49 5.03
N THR A 136 0.87 -15.01 6.24
CA THR A 136 0.94 -16.45 6.52
C THR A 136 -0.22 -16.88 7.40
N LEU A 137 -0.69 -18.12 7.21
CA LEU A 137 -1.63 -18.81 8.09
C LEU A 137 -0.90 -20.02 8.68
N LYS A 138 -0.74 -20.06 10.01
CA LYS A 138 0.02 -21.13 10.70
C LYS A 138 1.40 -21.35 10.08
N GLY A 139 2.10 -20.26 9.75
CA GLY A 139 3.44 -20.28 9.12
C GLY A 139 3.46 -20.56 7.61
N HIS A 140 2.34 -20.90 6.98
CA HIS A 140 2.26 -21.15 5.53
C HIS A 140 1.87 -19.86 4.80
N SER A 141 2.66 -19.44 3.81
CA SER A 141 2.36 -18.23 3.03
C SER A 141 1.08 -18.38 2.22
N ILE A 142 0.13 -17.49 2.46
CA ILE A 142 -1.17 -17.44 1.76
C ILE A 142 -1.30 -16.20 0.88
N TYR A 143 -0.48 -15.18 1.07
CA TYR A 143 -0.44 -13.98 0.23
C TYR A 143 0.99 -13.44 0.10
N LYS A 144 1.29 -12.88 -1.06
CA LYS A 144 2.58 -12.24 -1.38
C LYS A 144 2.36 -11.00 -2.22
N LEU A 145 3.07 -9.92 -1.90
CA LEU A 145 3.18 -8.73 -2.74
C LEU A 145 4.62 -8.23 -2.77
N ARG A 146 5.06 -7.80 -3.94
CA ARG A 146 6.32 -7.07 -4.11
C ARG A 146 6.02 -5.62 -4.45
N TYR A 147 6.85 -4.72 -3.94
CA TYR A 147 6.77 -3.30 -4.26
C TYR A 147 8.16 -2.69 -4.40
N HIS A 148 8.23 -1.57 -5.13
CA HIS A 148 9.43 -0.74 -5.25
C HIS A 148 9.04 0.68 -5.63
N GLY A 149 9.88 1.65 -5.30
CA GLY A 149 9.57 3.06 -5.51
C GLY A 149 10.68 3.97 -5.02
N GLY A 150 10.40 5.27 -5.04
CA GLY A 150 11.35 6.28 -4.64
C GLY A 150 10.88 7.70 -4.91
N VAL A 151 11.73 8.65 -4.54
CA VAL A 151 11.56 10.06 -4.88
C VAL A 151 11.85 10.27 -6.38
N ILE A 152 11.09 11.16 -7.01
CA ILE A 152 11.18 11.48 -8.44
C ILE A 152 11.68 12.92 -8.59
N GLY A 153 12.61 13.14 -9.54
CA GLY A 153 13.28 14.43 -9.81
C GLY A 153 12.99 14.99 -11.19
#